data_AF-A0A6B1F2L3-F1
#
_entry.id   AF-A0A6B1F2L3-F1
#
_cell.length_a   1.000
_cell.length_b   1.000
_cell.length_c   1.000
_cell.angle_alpha   90.00
_cell.angle_beta   90.00
_cell.angle_gamma   90.00
#
_symmetry.space_group_name_H-M   'P 1'
#
loop_
_entity.id
_entity.type
_entity.pdbx_description
1 polymer ?
#
loop_
_entity_poly.entity_id
_entity_poly.type
_entity_poly.pdbx_seq_one_letter_code
_entity_poly.pdbx_strand_id
1 'polypeptide(L)'
;MLTQEMVADVPMEPGVYFFRGATGTILYIGKAKCLRKRVRSYLHKIKNRPSKIKRLIRWTTDVRYQVCRSEQEALFLESRLIQEYQPSYNTALKYGRTSWYIRIDVGEAFPRLDRVSETQPDGARYFGPLSSRRWTDEAIDVLQRIFPVRTCEGEITPISGFRACFQYDLKRCDAPCAALITRARYGEMITDIVDLLDGEYEKVQTRLVSKRDSASEALQFERAAALQKQLQRIQKVFTFLDVHRR
;
A
#
# COMPACT_ATOMS: atom_id res chain seq x y z
N MET A 1 2.03 -24.45 -32.05
CA MET A 1 0.81 -23.62 -32.11
C MET A 1 -0.26 -24.33 -31.31
N LEU A 2 -1.03 -23.59 -30.50
CA LEU A 2 -2.14 -24.15 -29.72
C LEU A 2 -3.13 -24.90 -30.63
N THR A 3 -3.43 -26.17 -30.32
CA THR A 3 -4.34 -27.03 -31.08
C THR A 3 -5.59 -27.39 -30.28
N GLN A 4 -6.60 -27.94 -30.96
CA GLN A 4 -7.84 -28.40 -30.33
C GLN A 4 -7.61 -29.60 -29.38
N GLU A 5 -6.70 -30.51 -29.75
CA GLU A 5 -6.33 -31.69 -28.96
C GLU A 5 -5.79 -31.31 -27.57
N MET A 6 -4.94 -30.28 -27.49
CA MET A 6 -4.39 -29.75 -26.23
C MET A 6 -5.45 -29.23 -25.25
N VAL A 7 -6.69 -29.04 -25.70
CA VAL A 7 -7.78 -28.47 -24.89
C VAL A 7 -8.85 -29.51 -24.56
N ALA A 8 -8.82 -30.70 -25.16
CA ALA A 8 -9.83 -31.74 -24.95
C ALA A 8 -9.91 -32.16 -23.47
N ASP A 9 -8.76 -32.39 -22.85
CA ASP A 9 -8.65 -32.91 -21.48
C ASP A 9 -8.67 -31.83 -20.39
N VAL A 10 -8.89 -30.56 -20.77
CA VAL A 10 -9.02 -29.47 -19.80
C VAL A 10 -10.39 -29.55 -19.12
N PRO A 11 -10.49 -29.55 -17.77
CA PRO A 11 -11.75 -29.72 -17.07
C PRO A 11 -12.65 -28.48 -17.16
N MET A 12 -13.93 -28.66 -16.81
CA MET A 12 -14.92 -27.59 -16.75
C MET A 12 -15.00 -26.93 -15.37
N GLU A 13 -13.86 -26.80 -14.70
CA GLU A 13 -13.73 -26.33 -13.33
C GLU A 13 -13.02 -24.96 -13.25
N PRO A 14 -13.15 -24.22 -12.14
CA PRO A 14 -12.33 -23.03 -11.90
C PRO A 14 -10.86 -23.41 -11.67
N GLY A 15 -9.95 -22.53 -12.07
CA GLY A 15 -8.53 -22.76 -11.88
C GLY A 15 -7.62 -21.83 -12.67
N VAL A 16 -6.35 -22.19 -12.71
CA VAL A 16 -5.29 -21.48 -13.43
C VAL A 16 -4.79 -22.33 -14.59
N TYR A 17 -4.55 -21.72 -15.76
CA TYR A 17 -3.98 -22.38 -16.93
C TYR A 17 -2.66 -21.73 -17.33
N PHE A 18 -1.80 -22.53 -17.97
CA PHE A 18 -0.45 -22.17 -18.37
C PHE A 18 -0.29 -22.47 -19.85
N PHE A 19 0.15 -21.49 -20.63
CA PHE A 19 0.60 -21.70 -22.00
C PHE A 19 2.11 -21.78 -22.01
N ARG A 20 2.65 -22.87 -22.56
CA ARG A 20 4.08 -23.15 -22.59
C ARG A 20 4.59 -23.22 -24.02
N GLY A 21 5.83 -22.76 -24.22
CA GLY A 21 6.54 -22.85 -25.50
C GLY A 21 7.25 -24.19 -25.69
N ALA A 22 7.90 -24.35 -26.84
CA ALA A 22 8.55 -25.60 -27.25
C ALA A 22 9.61 -26.11 -26.25
N THR A 23 10.30 -25.19 -25.57
CA THR A 23 11.32 -25.47 -24.54
C THR A 23 10.72 -25.73 -23.17
N GLY A 24 9.39 -25.79 -23.04
CA GLY A 24 8.70 -25.91 -21.76
C GLY A 24 8.60 -24.60 -20.95
N THR A 25 9.13 -23.49 -21.47
CA THR A 25 9.05 -22.16 -20.84
C THR A 25 7.60 -21.67 -20.75
N ILE A 26 7.20 -21.14 -19.60
CA ILE A 26 5.86 -20.57 -19.40
C ILE A 26 5.79 -19.22 -20.13
N LEU A 27 4.93 -19.14 -21.14
CA LEU A 27 4.71 -17.94 -21.94
C LEU A 27 3.61 -17.06 -21.34
N TYR A 28 2.57 -17.68 -20.79
CA TYR A 28 1.42 -16.98 -20.22
C TYR A 28 0.74 -17.81 -19.13
N ILE A 29 0.26 -17.14 -18.10
CA ILE A 29 -0.57 -17.71 -17.02
C ILE A 29 -1.88 -16.91 -16.96
N GLY A 30 -3.00 -17.60 -16.78
CA GLY A 30 -4.29 -16.93 -16.58
C GLY A 30 -5.25 -17.73 -15.72
N LYS A 31 -6.24 -17.05 -15.11
CA LYS A 31 -7.34 -17.69 -14.37
C LYS A 31 -8.60 -17.90 -15.21
N ALA A 32 -9.44 -18.84 -14.79
CA ALA A 32 -10.76 -19.07 -15.36
C ALA A 32 -11.77 -19.52 -14.32
N LYS A 33 -13.05 -19.11 -14.46
CA LYS A 33 -14.18 -19.76 -13.78
C LYS A 33 -14.46 -21.16 -14.34
N CYS A 34 -14.12 -21.37 -15.61
CA CYS A 34 -14.26 -22.63 -16.33
C CYS A 34 -13.09 -22.75 -17.30
N LEU A 35 -12.10 -23.59 -16.96
CA LEU A 35 -10.84 -23.72 -17.69
C LEU A 35 -11.07 -24.07 -19.17
N ARG A 36 -11.86 -25.11 -19.46
CA ARG A 36 -12.15 -25.54 -20.85
C ARG A 36 -12.72 -24.41 -21.71
N LYS A 37 -13.74 -23.68 -21.21
CA LYS A 37 -14.34 -22.56 -21.94
C LYS A 37 -13.33 -21.44 -22.19
N ARG A 38 -12.50 -21.13 -21.19
CA ARG A 38 -11.50 -20.06 -21.29
C ARG A 38 -10.40 -20.40 -22.29
N VAL A 39 -9.81 -21.59 -22.20
CA VAL A 39 -8.74 -22.02 -23.10
C VAL A 39 -9.26 -22.16 -24.55
N ARG A 40 -10.43 -22.78 -24.77
CA ARG A 40 -11.04 -22.87 -26.11
C ARG A 40 -11.27 -21.52 -26.76
N SER A 41 -11.56 -20.48 -25.97
CA SER A 41 -11.77 -19.14 -26.52
C SER A 41 -10.59 -18.64 -27.35
N TYR A 42 -9.34 -19.06 -27.03
CA TYR A 42 -8.13 -18.67 -27.76
C TYR A 42 -8.03 -19.28 -29.16
N LEU A 43 -8.70 -20.42 -29.40
CA LEU A 43 -8.75 -21.08 -30.70
C LEU A 43 -9.75 -20.41 -31.66
N HIS A 44 -10.75 -19.70 -31.12
CA HIS A 44 -11.78 -19.05 -31.93
C HIS A 44 -11.46 -17.57 -32.23
N LYS A 45 -11.86 -17.10 -33.43
CA LYS A 45 -11.78 -15.69 -33.87
C LYS A 45 -10.37 -15.08 -33.82
N ILE A 46 -9.33 -15.85 -34.15
CA ILE A 46 -7.92 -15.41 -34.13
C ILE A 46 -7.69 -14.13 -34.94
N LYS A 47 -8.36 -13.95 -36.09
CA LYS A 47 -8.19 -12.80 -36.99
C LYS A 47 -8.42 -11.45 -36.28
N ASN A 48 -9.35 -11.37 -35.34
CA ASN A 48 -9.74 -10.13 -34.65
C ASN A 48 -8.99 -9.89 -33.33
N ARG A 49 -8.01 -10.74 -32.98
CA ARG A 49 -7.25 -10.59 -31.74
C ARG A 49 -6.03 -9.66 -31.91
N PRO A 50 -5.59 -8.99 -30.84
CA PRO A 50 -4.35 -8.23 -30.83
C PRO A 50 -3.14 -9.07 -31.25
N SER A 51 -2.15 -8.45 -31.91
CA SER A 51 -0.93 -9.09 -32.41
C SER A 51 -0.20 -9.92 -31.34
N LYS A 52 -0.14 -9.40 -30.10
CA LYS A 52 0.44 -10.09 -28.95
C LYS A 52 -0.21 -11.45 -28.67
N ILE A 53 -1.54 -11.53 -28.72
CA ILE A 53 -2.28 -12.77 -28.47
C ILE A 53 -2.10 -13.75 -29.63
N LYS A 54 -2.06 -13.25 -30.87
CA LYS A 54 -1.75 -14.08 -32.06
C LYS A 54 -0.36 -14.74 -31.92
N ARG A 55 0.65 -13.97 -31.49
CA ARG A 55 1.99 -14.50 -31.21
C ARG A 55 1.97 -15.54 -30.09
N LEU A 56 1.32 -15.25 -28.96
CA LEU A 56 1.19 -16.20 -27.85
C LEU A 56 0.65 -17.56 -28.34
N ILE A 57 -0.47 -17.55 -29.08
CA ILE A 57 -1.09 -18.76 -29.64
C ILE A 57 -0.14 -19.51 -30.58
N ARG A 58 0.58 -18.78 -31.44
CA ARG A 58 1.55 -19.36 -32.38
C ARG A 58 2.68 -20.09 -31.65
N TRP A 59 3.25 -19.46 -30.62
CA TRP A 59 4.40 -19.98 -29.86
C TRP A 59 4.02 -21.03 -28.81
N THR A 60 2.74 -21.16 -28.46
CA THR A 60 2.28 -22.19 -27.52
C THR A 60 2.37 -23.57 -28.16
N THR A 61 2.95 -24.52 -27.43
CA THR A 61 3.08 -25.94 -27.80
C THR A 61 2.59 -26.89 -26.72
N ASP A 62 2.29 -26.41 -25.51
CA ASP A 62 1.73 -27.20 -24.42
C ASP A 62 0.79 -26.34 -23.56
N VAL A 63 -0.27 -26.95 -23.05
CA VAL A 63 -1.24 -26.33 -22.12
C VAL A 63 -1.30 -27.16 -20.86
N ARG A 64 -1.02 -26.51 -19.72
CA ARG A 64 -1.19 -27.11 -18.39
C ARG A 64 -2.25 -26.34 -17.61
N TYR A 65 -2.77 -26.96 -16.56
CA TYR A 65 -3.73 -26.34 -15.67
C TYR A 65 -3.59 -26.85 -14.24
N GLN A 66 -4.09 -26.06 -13.30
CA GLN A 66 -4.28 -26.42 -11.90
C GLN A 66 -5.71 -26.06 -11.51
N VAL A 67 -6.48 -27.06 -11.09
CA VAL A 67 -7.85 -26.90 -10.61
C VAL A 67 -7.83 -26.23 -9.24
N CYS A 68 -8.81 -25.36 -8.98
CA CYS A 68 -9.02 -24.69 -7.70
C CYS A 68 -10.43 -24.99 -7.19
N ARG A 69 -10.64 -24.86 -5.88
CA ARG A 69 -11.94 -25.05 -5.22
C ARG A 69 -12.90 -23.89 -5.50
N SER A 70 -12.36 -22.70 -5.80
CA SER A 70 -13.16 -21.50 -6.08
C SER A 70 -12.49 -20.55 -7.08
N GLU A 71 -13.26 -19.58 -7.59
CA GLU A 71 -12.71 -18.49 -8.43
C GLU A 71 -11.75 -17.60 -7.63
N GLN A 72 -12.01 -17.40 -6.34
CA GLN A 72 -11.18 -16.60 -5.45
C GLN A 72 -9.81 -17.25 -5.28
N GLU A 73 -9.77 -18.56 -5.02
CA GLU A 73 -8.52 -19.32 -4.94
C GLU A 73 -7.74 -19.26 -6.26
N ALA A 74 -8.42 -19.42 -7.40
CA ALA A 74 -7.79 -19.29 -8.72
C ALA A 74 -7.19 -17.90 -8.96
N LEU A 75 -7.82 -16.83 -8.44
CA LEU A 75 -7.30 -15.46 -8.51
C LEU A 75 -6.01 -15.30 -7.67
N PHE A 76 -6.02 -15.78 -6.43
CA PHE A 76 -4.84 -15.72 -5.55
C PHE A 76 -3.68 -16.52 -6.14
N LEU A 77 -3.96 -17.74 -6.60
CA LEU A 77 -2.96 -18.62 -7.20
C LEU A 77 -2.38 -18.02 -8.49
N GLU A 78 -3.22 -17.48 -9.39
CA GLU A 78 -2.76 -16.82 -10.62
C GLU A 78 -1.79 -15.66 -10.31
N SER A 79 -2.16 -14.78 -9.37
CA SER A 79 -1.33 -13.63 -9.01
C SER A 79 0.04 -14.07 -8.49
N ARG A 80 0.07 -15.06 -7.58
CA ARG A 80 1.30 -15.62 -7.04
C ARG A 80 2.19 -16.21 -8.16
N LEU A 81 1.61 -17.02 -9.03
CA LEU A 81 2.36 -17.68 -10.10
C LEU A 81 2.88 -16.68 -11.15
N ILE A 82 2.13 -15.62 -11.48
CA ILE A 82 2.64 -14.59 -12.39
C ILE A 82 3.83 -13.84 -11.76
N GLN A 83 3.76 -13.56 -10.45
CA GLN A 83 4.86 -12.94 -9.72
C GLN A 83 6.11 -13.84 -9.70
N GLU A 84 5.92 -15.14 -9.46
CA GLU A 84 6.99 -16.15 -9.41
C GLU A 84 7.65 -16.40 -10.76
N TYR A 85 6.86 -16.63 -11.82
CA TYR A 85 7.38 -17.07 -13.13
C TYR A 85 7.60 -15.94 -14.14
N GLN A 86 7.09 -14.74 -13.89
CA GLN A 86 7.21 -13.56 -14.77
C GLN A 86 6.98 -13.84 -16.27
N PRO A 87 5.91 -14.55 -16.68
CA PRO A 87 5.78 -15.10 -18.03
C PRO A 87 5.73 -14.01 -19.09
N SER A 88 6.48 -14.18 -20.19
CA SER A 88 6.75 -13.13 -21.19
C SER A 88 5.50 -12.42 -21.78
N TYR A 89 4.33 -13.07 -21.80
CA TYR A 89 3.10 -12.48 -22.33
C TYR A 89 2.14 -11.92 -21.26
N ASN A 90 2.36 -12.13 -19.97
CA ASN A 90 1.63 -11.41 -18.92
C ASN A 90 2.10 -9.94 -18.90
N THR A 91 1.21 -8.96 -18.68
CA THR A 91 1.61 -7.53 -18.61
C THR A 91 1.10 -6.84 -17.36
N ALA A 92 -0.13 -7.10 -16.94
CA ALA A 92 -0.74 -6.41 -15.80
C ALA A 92 -0.21 -6.86 -14.42
N LEU A 93 0.46 -8.01 -14.35
CA LEU A 93 0.88 -8.66 -13.09
C LEU A 93 2.37 -9.04 -13.06
N LYS A 94 3.12 -8.77 -14.15
CA LYS A 94 4.58 -9.00 -14.21
C LYS A 94 5.31 -8.09 -13.24
N TYR A 95 5.16 -6.79 -13.46
CA TYR A 95 5.57 -5.81 -12.49
C TYR A 95 4.51 -5.87 -11.40
N GLY A 96 4.83 -6.53 -10.28
CA GLY A 96 3.98 -6.53 -9.11
C GLY A 96 3.52 -5.10 -8.84
N ARG A 97 2.30 -4.91 -8.34
CA ARG A 97 1.89 -3.58 -7.87
C ARG A 97 3.01 -3.06 -6.99
N THR A 98 3.67 -1.98 -7.41
CA THR A 98 4.69 -1.34 -6.59
C THR A 98 4.05 -1.11 -5.24
N SER A 99 4.53 -1.85 -4.25
CA SER A 99 4.00 -1.80 -2.91
C SER A 99 4.56 -0.52 -2.31
N TRP A 100 3.68 0.35 -1.84
CA TRP A 100 4.07 1.60 -1.23
C TRP A 100 3.99 1.49 0.27
N TYR A 101 4.93 2.10 0.96
CA TYR A 101 5.05 2.08 2.41
C TYR A 101 5.19 3.51 2.93
N ILE A 102 4.73 3.73 4.15
CA ILE A 102 5.08 4.91 4.94
C ILE A 102 6.32 4.54 5.75
N ARG A 103 7.44 5.23 5.51
CA ARG A 103 8.69 5.11 6.28
C ARG A 103 8.74 6.22 7.33
N ILE A 104 9.12 5.86 8.55
CA ILE A 104 9.38 6.80 9.65
C ILE A 104 10.74 6.45 10.24
N ASP A 105 11.70 7.34 10.09
CA ASP A 105 13.02 7.17 10.69
C ASP A 105 12.99 7.57 12.16
N VAL A 106 12.83 6.58 13.04
CA VAL A 106 12.76 6.82 14.50
C VAL A 106 14.11 7.17 15.12
N GLY A 107 15.22 7.05 14.37
CA GLY A 107 16.55 7.48 14.80
C GLY A 107 16.76 9.00 14.71
N GLU A 108 16.03 9.68 13.81
CA GLU A 108 16.11 11.12 13.65
C GLU A 108 15.55 11.88 14.87
N ALA A 109 16.10 13.07 15.15
CA ALA A 109 15.60 13.93 16.22
C ALA A 109 14.17 14.45 15.95
N PHE A 110 13.87 14.74 14.68
CA PHE A 110 12.57 15.18 14.22
C PHE A 110 12.19 14.36 12.98
N PRO A 111 11.66 13.14 13.16
CA PRO A 111 11.27 12.27 12.05
C PRO A 111 10.17 12.88 11.17
N ARG A 112 10.15 12.51 9.89
CA ARG A 112 9.06 12.82 8.95
C ARG A 112 8.37 11.54 8.47
N LEU A 113 7.25 11.70 7.77
CA LEU A 113 6.54 10.61 7.11
C LEU A 113 6.95 10.56 5.64
N ASP A 114 7.70 9.54 5.26
CA ASP A 114 8.18 9.35 3.89
C ASP A 114 7.39 8.28 3.15
N ARG A 115 7.15 8.50 1.86
CA ARG A 115 6.59 7.47 0.97
C ARG A 115 7.73 6.77 0.24
N VAL A 116 7.83 5.46 0.41
CA VAL A 116 8.85 4.62 -0.25
C VAL A 116 8.21 3.42 -0.96
N SER A 117 8.86 2.91 -2.00
CA SER A 117 8.44 1.69 -2.71
C SER A 117 9.15 0.42 -2.24
N GLU A 118 10.18 0.58 -1.41
CA GLU A 118 11.04 -0.50 -0.92
C GLU A 118 11.39 -0.26 0.55
N THR A 119 11.53 -1.36 1.30
CA THR A 119 11.97 -1.35 2.69
C THR A 119 13.47 -1.63 2.75
N GLN A 120 14.16 -1.04 3.72
CA GLN A 120 15.59 -1.25 3.92
C GLN A 120 15.85 -1.63 5.39
N PRO A 121 16.91 -2.39 5.69
CA PRO A 121 17.30 -2.72 7.06
C PRO A 121 18.09 -1.54 7.69
N ASP A 122 17.48 -0.36 7.71
CA ASP A 122 18.10 0.91 8.17
C ASP A 122 17.69 1.30 9.60
N GLY A 123 16.86 0.49 10.26
CA GLY A 123 16.31 0.77 11.60
C GLY A 123 15.08 1.70 11.59
N ALA A 124 14.64 2.16 10.41
CA ALA A 124 13.39 2.89 10.28
C ALA A 124 12.18 1.95 10.41
N ARG A 125 11.04 2.53 10.77
CA ARG A 125 9.75 1.83 10.82
C ARG A 125 9.06 1.97 9.47
N TYR A 126 8.56 0.86 8.94
CA TYR A 126 7.86 0.82 7.66
C TYR A 126 6.43 0.30 7.87
N PHE A 127 5.45 1.02 7.33
CA PHE A 127 4.02 0.71 7.45
C PHE A 127 3.41 0.51 6.07
N GLY A 128 2.82 -0.67 5.82
CA GLY A 128 2.28 -1.08 4.53
C GLY A 128 2.32 -2.60 4.37
N PRO A 129 2.17 -3.14 3.14
CA PRO A 129 2.06 -2.43 1.86
C PRO A 129 0.69 -1.76 1.65
N LEU A 130 0.70 -0.54 1.12
CA LEU A 130 -0.49 0.23 0.79
C LEU A 130 -0.89 0.02 -0.68
N SER A 131 -2.21 0.11 -0.93
CA SER A 131 -2.84 -0.26 -2.20
C SER A 131 -2.33 0.48 -3.44
N SER A 132 -1.84 1.72 -3.27
CA SER A 132 -1.26 2.54 -4.33
C SER A 132 -0.43 3.71 -3.79
N ARG A 133 0.37 4.32 -4.68
CA ARG A 133 1.12 5.56 -4.41
C ARG A 133 0.20 6.67 -3.89
N ARG A 134 -0.89 6.90 -4.62
CA ARG A 134 -1.86 7.95 -4.31
C ARG A 134 -2.49 7.73 -2.94
N TRP A 135 -2.87 6.50 -2.63
CA TRP A 135 -3.43 6.16 -1.33
C TRP A 135 -2.44 6.42 -0.19
N THR A 136 -1.15 6.14 -0.43
CA THR A 136 -0.10 6.43 0.55
C THR A 136 0.05 7.92 0.79
N ASP A 137 0.00 8.73 -0.26
CA ASP A 137 0.03 10.19 -0.15
C ASP A 137 -1.19 10.74 0.61
N GLU A 138 -2.39 10.20 0.33
CA GLU A 138 -3.61 10.58 1.04
C GLU A 138 -3.53 10.18 2.54
N ALA A 139 -3.03 8.99 2.86
CA ALA A 139 -2.83 8.57 4.25
C ALA A 139 -1.83 9.47 4.99
N ILE A 140 -0.69 9.81 4.37
CA ILE A 140 0.29 10.73 4.94
C ILE A 140 -0.31 12.12 5.16
N ASP A 141 -1.03 12.67 4.17
CA ASP A 141 -1.67 13.99 4.30
C ASP A 141 -2.68 14.03 5.45
N VAL A 142 -3.47 12.96 5.60
CA VAL A 142 -4.42 12.83 6.71
C VAL A 142 -3.70 12.78 8.05
N LEU A 143 -2.64 11.98 8.19
CA LEU A 143 -1.83 11.94 9.41
C LEU A 143 -1.25 13.32 9.74
N GLN A 144 -0.73 14.04 8.74
CA GLN A 144 -0.17 15.39 8.91
C GLN A 144 -1.21 16.45 9.30
N ARG A 145 -2.49 16.24 8.98
CA ARG A 145 -3.58 17.12 9.44
C ARG A 145 -3.98 16.83 10.89
N ILE A 146 -3.69 15.63 11.39
CA ILE A 146 -3.97 15.25 12.77
C ILE A 146 -2.78 15.61 13.66
N PHE A 147 -1.58 15.30 13.20
CA PHE A 147 -0.32 15.50 13.89
C PHE A 147 0.53 16.47 13.08
N PRO A 148 0.84 17.67 13.59
CA PRO A 148 1.60 18.70 12.88
C PRO A 148 3.11 18.35 12.81
N VAL A 149 3.42 17.25 12.13
CA VAL A 149 4.78 16.79 11.84
C VAL A 149 5.34 17.51 10.63
N ARG A 150 6.66 17.67 10.58
CA ARG A 150 7.34 18.35 9.48
C ARG A 150 7.16 17.60 8.15
N THR A 151 7.29 18.37 7.07
CA THR A 151 7.34 17.85 5.69
C THR A 151 8.62 18.23 4.95
N CYS A 152 9.43 19.13 5.52
CA CYS A 152 10.69 19.56 4.92
C CYS A 152 11.72 18.43 4.89
N GLU A 153 12.59 18.47 3.89
CA GLU A 153 13.67 17.49 3.69
C GLU A 153 14.94 17.90 4.42
N GLY A 154 15.88 16.94 4.57
CA GLY A 154 17.18 17.13 5.22
C GLY A 154 17.15 16.95 6.73
N GLU A 155 18.27 17.13 7.41
CA GLU A 155 18.29 17.14 8.88
C GLU A 155 17.86 18.50 9.42
N ILE A 156 17.15 18.51 10.56
CA ILE A 156 16.77 19.77 11.23
C ILE A 156 17.70 20.02 12.41
N THR A 157 18.36 21.18 12.35
CA THR A 157 18.99 21.82 13.50
C THR A 157 18.09 22.95 13.98
N PRO A 158 17.47 22.84 15.17
CA PRO A 158 16.62 23.90 15.71
C PRO A 158 17.39 25.20 15.95
N ILE A 159 16.89 26.32 15.45
CA ILE A 159 17.50 27.65 15.64
C ILE A 159 16.44 28.57 16.25
N SER A 160 16.73 29.10 17.45
CA SER A 160 15.85 30.07 18.12
C SER A 160 15.78 31.37 17.31
N GLY A 161 14.58 31.92 17.14
CA GLY A 161 14.34 33.13 16.35
C GLY A 161 14.31 32.91 14.83
N PHE A 162 14.50 31.68 14.35
CA PHE A 162 14.31 31.36 12.93
C PHE A 162 12.84 31.52 12.53
N ARG A 163 12.59 32.15 11.37
CA ARG A 163 11.23 32.35 10.87
C ARG A 163 10.65 31.01 10.42
N ALA A 164 9.61 30.55 11.10
CA ALA A 164 8.88 29.34 10.71
C ALA A 164 8.28 29.50 9.30
N CYS A 165 8.21 28.38 8.56
CA CYS A 165 7.71 28.37 7.20
C CYS A 165 6.17 28.36 7.16
N PHE A 166 5.62 28.50 5.95
CA PHE A 166 4.17 28.51 5.72
C PHE A 166 3.42 27.28 6.26
N GLN A 167 4.07 26.11 6.37
CA GLN A 167 3.42 24.93 6.97
C GLN A 167 3.07 25.13 8.45
N TYR A 168 3.86 25.92 9.19
CA TYR A 168 3.55 26.30 10.56
C TYR A 168 2.37 27.25 10.63
N ASP A 169 2.32 28.23 9.73
CA ASP A 169 1.20 29.17 9.64
C ASP A 169 -0.12 28.44 9.34
N LEU A 170 -0.05 27.40 8.51
CA LEU A 170 -1.17 26.49 8.21
C LEU A 170 -1.49 25.47 9.33
N LYS A 171 -0.75 25.47 10.45
CA LYS A 171 -0.89 24.49 11.54
C LYS A 171 -0.71 23.04 11.09
N ARG A 172 0.15 22.82 10.09
CA ARG A 172 0.55 21.50 9.57
C ARG A 172 1.91 21.04 10.08
N CYS A 173 2.66 21.92 10.76
CA CYS A 173 3.97 21.63 11.31
C CYS A 173 4.17 22.46 12.58
N ASP A 174 4.67 21.88 13.68
CA ASP A 174 4.99 22.60 14.92
C ASP A 174 6.37 23.30 14.90
N ALA A 175 6.94 23.47 13.69
CA ALA A 175 8.17 24.20 13.42
C ALA A 175 9.36 23.83 14.33
N PRO A 176 9.82 22.56 14.32
CA PRO A 176 11.04 22.18 15.03
C PRO A 176 12.28 22.96 14.55
N CYS A 177 12.32 23.40 13.29
CA CYS A 177 13.39 24.25 12.75
C CYS A 177 13.51 25.61 13.47
N ALA A 178 12.41 26.15 13.96
CA ALA A 178 12.36 27.41 14.72
C ALA A 178 12.44 27.21 16.23
N ALA A 179 12.76 25.98 16.69
CA ALA A 179 12.78 25.59 18.10
C ALA A 179 11.46 25.84 18.86
N LEU A 180 10.32 25.89 18.15
CA LEU A 180 9.00 26.11 18.76
C LEU A 180 8.42 24.85 19.41
N ILE A 181 9.01 23.68 19.16
CA ILE A 181 8.68 22.42 19.80
C ILE A 181 9.95 21.70 20.24
N THR A 182 9.88 21.04 21.40
CA THR A 182 10.99 20.24 21.93
C THR A 182 11.03 18.86 21.29
N ARG A 183 12.23 18.26 21.22
CA ARG A 183 12.42 16.89 20.73
C ARG A 183 11.52 15.88 21.45
N ALA A 184 11.38 15.99 22.76
CA ALA A 184 10.54 15.09 23.56
C ALA A 184 9.07 15.16 23.13
N ARG A 185 8.49 16.37 23.01
CA ARG A 185 7.10 16.54 22.60
C ARG A 185 6.86 16.10 21.16
N TYR A 186 7.82 16.36 20.27
CA TYR A 186 7.76 15.88 18.91
C TYR A 186 7.81 14.34 18.83
N GLY A 187 8.66 13.72 19.65
CA GLY A 187 8.75 12.27 19.78
C GLY A 187 7.47 11.62 20.30
N GLU A 188 6.74 12.27 21.21
CA GLU A 188 5.41 11.81 21.62
C GLU A 188 4.43 11.77 20.44
N MET A 189 4.43 12.80 19.58
CA MET A 189 3.57 12.81 18.38
C MET A 189 3.94 11.69 17.41
N ILE A 190 5.24 11.44 17.20
CA ILE A 190 5.71 10.32 16.37
C ILE A 190 5.28 8.99 16.97
N THR A 191 5.36 8.83 18.29
CA THR A 191 4.90 7.62 18.98
C THR A 191 3.40 7.43 18.81
N ASP A 192 2.60 8.50 18.91
CA ASP A 192 1.16 8.45 18.65
C ASP A 192 0.85 8.05 17.20
N ILE A 193 1.63 8.53 16.21
CA ILE A 193 1.48 8.13 14.80
C ILE A 193 1.85 6.66 14.60
N VAL A 194 2.95 6.20 15.20
CA VAL A 194 3.41 4.80 15.10
C VAL A 194 2.36 3.86 15.70
N ASP A 195 1.90 4.14 16.93
CA ASP A 195 0.84 3.35 17.58
C ASP A 195 -0.44 3.34 16.72
N LEU A 196 -0.82 4.48 16.14
CA LEU A 196 -1.99 4.57 15.26
C LEU A 196 -1.84 3.72 13.98
N LEU A 197 -0.64 3.71 13.41
CA LEU A 197 -0.30 2.93 12.21
C LEU A 197 -0.11 1.45 12.50
N ASP A 198 0.25 1.07 13.73
CA ASP A 198 0.29 -0.33 14.19
C ASP A 198 -1.13 -0.87 14.45
N GLY A 199 -2.08 0.01 14.78
CA GLY A 199 -3.49 -0.34 15.02
C GLY A 199 -3.91 -0.19 16.47
N GLU A 200 -3.09 0.44 17.31
CA GLU A 200 -3.31 0.67 18.73
C GLU A 200 -4.19 1.92 18.95
N TYR A 201 -5.36 1.96 18.29
CA TYR A 201 -6.25 3.13 18.26
C TYR A 201 -6.73 3.56 19.64
N GLU A 202 -7.18 2.59 20.44
CA GLU A 202 -7.69 2.82 21.80
C GLU A 202 -6.62 3.44 22.70
N LYS A 203 -5.37 3.00 22.53
CA LYS A 203 -4.21 3.50 23.27
C LYS A 203 -3.94 4.97 22.95
N VAL A 204 -3.94 5.34 21.67
CA VAL A 204 -3.75 6.74 21.22
C VAL A 204 -4.92 7.61 21.70
N GLN A 205 -6.15 7.14 21.55
CA GLN A 205 -7.35 7.86 21.99
C GLN A 205 -7.31 8.14 23.49
N THR A 206 -6.98 7.13 24.30
CA THR A 206 -6.90 7.26 25.76
C THR A 206 -5.86 8.31 26.17
N ARG A 207 -4.68 8.31 25.54
CA ARG A 207 -3.64 9.33 25.79
C ARG A 207 -4.11 10.73 25.43
N LEU A 208 -4.77 10.90 24.29
CA LEU A 208 -5.26 12.22 23.86
C LEU A 208 -6.39 12.74 24.76
N VAL A 209 -7.28 11.87 25.21
CA VAL A 209 -8.33 12.21 26.21
C VAL A 209 -7.69 12.66 27.51
N SER A 210 -6.73 11.89 28.04
CA SER A 210 -6.00 12.27 29.26
C SER A 210 -5.29 13.61 29.10
N LYS A 211 -4.58 13.84 27.99
CA LYS A 211 -3.92 15.12 27.69
C LYS A 211 -4.91 16.29 27.62
N ARG A 212 -6.11 16.08 27.06
CA ARG A 212 -7.17 17.09 26.96
C ARG A 212 -7.70 17.44 28.35
N ASP A 213 -7.98 16.43 29.16
CA ASP A 213 -8.58 16.59 30.49
C ASP A 213 -7.62 17.32 31.43
N SER A 214 -6.33 16.91 31.44
CA SER A 214 -5.29 17.64 32.19
C SER A 214 -5.10 19.09 31.70
N ALA A 215 -5.24 19.35 30.39
CA ALA A 215 -5.20 20.72 29.88
C ALA A 215 -6.41 21.55 30.35
N SER A 216 -7.59 20.93 30.46
CA SER A 216 -8.79 21.57 30.99
C SER A 216 -8.68 21.86 32.48
N GLU A 217 -8.15 20.91 33.26
CA GLU A 217 -7.87 21.09 34.70
C GLU A 217 -6.86 22.22 34.94
N ALA A 218 -5.86 22.35 34.07
CA ALA A 218 -4.88 23.44 34.10
C ALA A 218 -5.41 24.76 33.49
N LEU A 219 -6.71 24.87 33.19
CA LEU A 219 -7.36 26.05 32.58
C LEU A 219 -6.77 26.46 31.21
N GLN A 220 -6.11 25.54 30.50
CA GLN A 220 -5.54 25.74 29.17
C GLN A 220 -6.58 25.44 28.07
N PHE A 221 -7.67 26.21 28.03
CA PHE A 221 -8.84 25.92 27.18
C PHE A 221 -8.53 25.84 25.68
N GLU A 222 -7.63 26.68 25.16
CA GLU A 222 -7.24 26.63 23.75
C GLU A 222 -6.57 25.29 23.39
N ARG A 223 -5.71 24.79 24.28
CA ARG A 223 -5.02 23.52 24.12
C ARG A 223 -6.00 22.35 24.25
N ALA A 224 -6.91 22.39 25.22
CA ALA A 224 -7.96 21.39 25.37
C ALA A 224 -8.86 21.34 24.11
N ALA A 225 -9.24 22.49 23.55
CA ALA A 225 -10.02 22.56 22.32
C ALA A 225 -9.27 22.01 21.11
N ALA A 226 -7.95 22.27 20.99
CA ALA A 226 -7.12 21.70 19.94
C ALA A 226 -7.05 20.17 20.02
N LEU A 227 -6.82 19.62 21.22
CA LEU A 227 -6.80 18.17 21.47
C LEU A 227 -8.17 17.52 21.20
N GLN A 228 -9.27 18.20 21.56
CA GLN A 228 -10.63 17.74 21.25
C GLN A 228 -10.87 17.67 19.74
N LYS A 229 -10.43 18.68 18.97
CA LYS A 229 -10.51 18.66 17.50
C LYS A 229 -9.66 17.52 16.91
N GLN A 230 -8.49 17.25 17.48
CA GLN A 230 -7.62 16.15 17.07
C GLN A 230 -8.30 14.78 17.28
N LEU A 231 -8.91 14.56 18.45
CA LEU A 231 -9.70 13.35 18.74
C LEU A 231 -10.82 13.12 17.73
N GLN A 232 -11.58 14.18 17.40
CA GLN A 232 -12.65 14.08 16.41
C GLN A 232 -12.15 13.75 15.00
N ARG A 233 -10.96 14.23 14.62
CA ARG A 233 -10.34 13.91 13.33
C ARG A 233 -9.91 12.45 13.27
N ILE A 234 -9.28 11.94 14.33
CA ILE A 234 -8.85 10.52 14.40
C ILE A 234 -10.06 9.58 14.25
N GLN A 235 -11.16 9.85 14.95
CA GLN A 235 -12.38 9.04 14.84
C GLN A 235 -12.95 8.98 13.41
N LYS A 236 -12.93 10.10 12.67
CA LYS A 236 -13.41 10.13 11.28
C LYS A 236 -12.49 9.40 10.30
N VAL A 237 -11.18 9.41 10.58
CA VAL A 237 -10.14 8.83 9.71
C VAL A 237 -9.98 7.33 9.93
N PHE A 238 -10.21 6.86 11.15
CA PHE A 238 -10.12 5.44 11.47
C PHE A 238 -11.02 4.59 10.58
N THR A 239 -12.27 5.02 10.37
CA THR A 239 -13.21 4.36 9.44
C THR A 239 -12.68 4.26 8.01
N PHE A 240 -11.77 5.14 7.60
CA PHE A 240 -11.20 5.19 6.25
C PHE A 240 -9.95 4.30 6.10
N LEU A 241 -9.07 4.28 7.10
CA LEU A 241 -7.82 3.50 7.07
C LEU A 241 -8.07 1.99 7.21
N ASP A 242 -9.05 1.60 8.03
CA ASP A 242 -9.33 0.18 8.33
C ASP A 242 -9.91 -0.58 7.12
N VAL A 243 -10.68 0.10 6.27
CA VAL A 243 -11.28 -0.47 5.05
C VAL A 243 -10.22 -0.88 4.00
N HIS A 244 -9.03 -0.30 4.06
CA HIS A 244 -8.03 -0.39 2.99
C HIS A 244 -6.73 -1.11 3.39
N ARG A 245 -6.67 -1.65 4.62
CA ARG A 245 -5.53 -2.45 5.12
C ARG A 245 -5.54 -3.91 4.61
N ARG A 246 -6.14 -4.16 3.43
CA ARG A 246 -6.37 -5.49 2.82
C ARG A 246 -5.27 -5.93 1.86
#